data_AF-A0A255DU02-F1
#
_entry.id   AF-A0A255DU02-F1
#
_cell.length_a   1.000
_cell.length_b   1.000
_cell.length_c   1.000
_cell.angle_alpha   90.00
_cell.angle_beta   90.00
_cell.angle_gamma   90.00
#
_symmetry.space_group_name_H-M   'P 1'
#
loop_
_entity.id
_entity.type
_entity.pdbx_description
1 polymer ?
#
loop_
_entity_poly.entity_id
_entity_poly.type
_entity_poly.pdbx_seq_one_letter_code
_entity_poly.pdbx_strand_id
1 'polypeptide(L)'
;MTAELDGAVGIAGVGAEEVLLAALGRAIARTIGVGFVTVSGLTTVHPIRLCCADECDMDADALLADVREALRPARQLGNSATDVAFSFLGLPPEPSLGPLQLTDGPALGVLAYRGDGDLQMDWWYDARRLDYCTVDELTNQFRLGLIGLTSEASPVA
;
A
#
# COMPACT_ATOMS: atom_id res chain seq x y z
N MET A 1 13.86 -5.20 -6.50
CA MET A 1 12.67 -4.41 -6.12
C MET A 1 12.99 -2.94 -5.84
N THR A 2 14.02 -2.60 -5.05
CA THR A 2 14.35 -1.19 -4.72
C THR A 2 14.68 -0.33 -5.94
N ALA A 3 15.55 -0.84 -6.84
CA ALA A 3 15.95 -0.11 -8.04
C ALA A 3 14.78 0.12 -9.02
N GLU A 4 13.82 -0.81 -9.08
CA GLU A 4 12.62 -0.69 -9.94
C GLU A 4 11.64 0.32 -9.36
N LEU A 5 11.45 0.32 -8.03
CA LEU A 5 10.66 1.33 -7.33
C LEU A 5 11.28 2.73 -7.50
N ASP A 6 12.59 2.86 -7.33
CA ASP A 6 13.30 4.14 -7.48
C ASP A 6 13.27 4.65 -8.92
N GLY A 7 13.39 3.74 -9.90
CA GLY A 7 13.24 4.04 -11.31
C GLY A 7 11.85 4.56 -11.66
N ALA A 8 10.79 3.86 -11.24
CA ALA A 8 9.41 4.27 -11.49
C ALA A 8 9.06 5.59 -10.79
N VAL A 9 9.49 5.78 -9.54
CA VAL A 9 9.34 7.04 -8.80
C VAL A 9 10.00 8.21 -9.54
N GLY A 10 11.19 8.00 -10.09
CA GLY A 10 11.91 9.02 -10.87
C GLY A 10 11.30 9.32 -12.24
N ILE A 11 10.79 8.30 -12.94
CA ILE A 11 10.30 8.40 -14.33
C ILE A 11 8.84 8.92 -14.38
N ALA A 12 7.99 8.44 -13.48
CA ALA A 12 6.56 8.76 -13.47
C ALA A 12 6.20 9.89 -12.47
N GLY A 13 7.19 10.49 -11.80
CA GLY A 13 6.99 11.61 -10.88
C GLY A 13 6.02 11.28 -9.72
N VAL A 14 5.88 9.99 -9.40
CA VAL A 14 5.02 9.44 -8.35
C VAL A 14 5.82 9.24 -7.07
N GLY A 15 5.22 9.54 -5.92
CA GLY A 15 5.84 9.27 -4.63
C GLY A 15 5.95 7.76 -4.39
N ALA A 16 7.00 7.30 -3.70
CA ALA A 16 7.14 5.89 -3.35
C ALA A 16 5.92 5.36 -2.58
N GLU A 17 5.34 6.17 -1.68
CA GLU A 17 4.11 5.84 -0.97
C GLU A 17 2.90 5.67 -1.91
N GLU A 18 2.77 6.48 -2.97
CA GLU A 18 1.70 6.34 -3.96
C GLU A 18 1.78 4.99 -4.69
N VAL A 19 2.99 4.62 -5.14
CA VAL A 19 3.24 3.36 -5.84
C VAL A 19 2.96 2.16 -4.92
N LEU A 20 3.40 2.23 -3.66
CA LEU A 20 3.18 1.15 -2.70
C LEU A 20 1.69 1.00 -2.34
N LEU A 21 0.95 2.11 -2.18
CA LEU A 21 -0.49 2.07 -1.96
C LEU A 21 -1.25 1.51 -3.16
N ALA A 22 -0.86 1.87 -4.39
CA ALA A 22 -1.44 1.29 -5.60
C ALA A 22 -1.18 -0.22 -5.68
N ALA A 23 0.05 -0.66 -5.37
CA ALA A 23 0.39 -2.09 -5.34
C ALA A 23 -0.42 -2.85 -4.27
N LEU A 24 -0.67 -2.22 -3.12
CA LEU A 24 -1.52 -2.79 -2.07
C LEU A 24 -2.98 -2.90 -2.51
N GLY A 25 -3.55 -1.86 -3.11
CA GLY A 25 -4.91 -1.88 -3.64
C GLY A 25 -5.08 -2.99 -4.70
N ARG A 26 -4.09 -3.14 -5.59
CA ARG A 26 -4.04 -4.23 -6.58
C ARG A 26 -3.97 -5.61 -5.93
N ALA A 27 -3.14 -5.76 -4.91
CA ALA A 27 -3.00 -7.04 -4.20
C ALA A 27 -4.30 -7.46 -3.52
N ILE A 28 -4.99 -6.51 -2.88
CA ILE A 28 -6.30 -6.73 -2.26
C ILE A 28 -7.33 -7.11 -3.31
N ALA A 29 -7.37 -6.40 -4.44
CA ALA A 29 -8.29 -6.70 -5.54
C ALA A 29 -8.16 -8.15 -6.04
N ARG A 30 -6.92 -8.60 -6.26
CA ARG A 30 -6.64 -9.94 -6.78
C ARG A 30 -6.83 -11.06 -5.76
N THR A 31 -6.70 -10.76 -4.47
CA THR A 31 -6.74 -11.78 -3.41
C THR A 31 -8.11 -11.88 -2.73
N ILE A 32 -8.70 -10.73 -2.41
CA ILE A 32 -9.94 -10.62 -1.63
C ILE A 32 -11.11 -10.20 -2.53
N GLY A 33 -10.85 -9.29 -3.47
CA GLY A 33 -11.85 -8.82 -4.44
C GLY A 33 -11.81 -7.31 -4.65
N VAL A 34 -12.42 -6.87 -5.76
CA VAL A 34 -12.53 -5.46 -6.14
C VAL A 34 -13.42 -4.68 -5.17
N GLY A 35 -13.11 -3.41 -4.94
CA GLY A 35 -13.84 -2.56 -4.01
C GLY A 35 -13.02 -1.41 -3.45
N PHE A 36 -13.25 -1.09 -2.18
CA PHE A 36 -12.55 -0.01 -1.50
C PHE A 36 -12.23 -0.40 -0.06
N VAL A 37 -11.07 0.03 0.41
CA VAL A 37 -10.66 -0.12 1.81
C VAL A 37 -10.27 1.23 2.39
N THR A 38 -10.50 1.39 3.69
CA THR A 38 -10.07 2.57 4.45
C THR A 38 -8.64 2.35 4.94
N VAL A 39 -7.72 3.22 4.51
CA VAL A 39 -6.30 3.12 4.85
C VAL A 39 -5.88 4.31 5.70
N SER A 40 -5.15 4.07 6.78
CA SER A 40 -4.52 5.11 7.60
C SER A 40 -3.19 4.58 8.14
N GLY A 41 -2.37 5.42 8.77
CA GLY A 41 -1.12 5.00 9.36
C GLY A 41 -0.34 6.14 9.98
N LEU A 42 0.93 5.87 10.27
CA LEU A 42 1.87 6.84 10.86
C LEU A 42 2.18 7.97 9.88
N THR A 43 2.27 7.68 8.58
CA THR A 43 2.49 8.67 7.51
C THR A 43 1.19 9.21 6.95
N THR A 44 0.12 8.40 6.94
CA THR A 44 -1.24 8.76 6.52
C THR A 44 -2.16 8.97 7.72
N VAL A 45 -1.90 10.04 8.48
CA VAL A 45 -2.59 10.33 9.75
C VAL A 45 -4.11 10.52 9.58
N HIS A 46 -4.56 10.92 8.39
CA HIS A 46 -5.98 10.99 8.07
C HIS A 46 -6.35 9.82 7.16
N PRO A 47 -7.41 9.06 7.46
CA PRO A 47 -7.77 7.91 6.66
C PRO A 47 -8.13 8.31 5.23
N ILE A 48 -7.69 7.53 4.26
CA ILE A 48 -8.05 7.67 2.84
C ILE A 48 -8.90 6.48 2.41
N ARG A 49 -9.70 6.69 1.37
CA ARG A 49 -10.38 5.59 0.67
C ARG A 49 -9.48 5.13 -0.46
N LEU A 50 -8.90 3.93 -0.33
CA LEU A 50 -8.06 3.33 -1.36
C LEU A 50 -8.92 2.47 -2.29
N CYS A 51 -8.84 2.70 -3.59
CA CYS A 51 -9.45 1.83 -4.60
C CYS A 51 -8.69 0.50 -4.70
N CYS A 52 -9.44 -0.60 -4.71
CA CYS A 52 -8.95 -1.94 -4.97
C CYS A 52 -9.54 -2.39 -6.31
N ALA A 53 -8.77 -2.25 -7.38
CA ALA A 53 -9.17 -2.61 -8.75
C ALA A 53 -8.17 -3.58 -9.36
N ASP A 54 -8.59 -4.47 -10.25
CA ASP A 54 -7.69 -5.29 -11.07
C ASP A 54 -7.38 -4.60 -12.42
N GLU A 55 -6.51 -5.21 -13.23
CA GLU A 55 -6.06 -4.64 -14.51
C GLU A 55 -7.20 -4.47 -15.53
N CYS A 56 -8.27 -5.26 -15.42
CA CYS A 56 -9.42 -5.13 -16.31
C CYS A 56 -10.21 -3.87 -15.98
N ASP A 57 -10.27 -3.50 -14.70
CA ASP A 57 -10.98 -2.33 -14.22
C ASP A 57 -10.17 -1.03 -14.36
N MET A 58 -8.87 -1.06 -14.01
CA MET A 58 -7.99 0.11 -14.05
C MET A 58 -6.58 -0.28 -14.46
N ASP A 59 -6.03 0.40 -15.46
CA ASP A 59 -4.60 0.31 -15.79
C ASP A 59 -3.71 0.98 -14.72
N ALA A 60 -2.39 0.85 -14.88
CA ALA A 60 -1.42 1.35 -13.91
C ALA A 60 -1.48 2.87 -13.71
N ASP A 61 -1.55 3.64 -14.80
CA ASP A 61 -1.56 5.10 -14.76
C ASP A 61 -2.86 5.63 -14.12
N ALA A 62 -4.01 5.01 -14.44
CA ALA A 62 -5.29 5.33 -13.84
C ALA A 62 -5.30 5.01 -12.34
N LEU A 63 -4.74 3.87 -11.93
CA LEU A 63 -4.69 3.49 -10.51
C LEU A 63 -3.77 4.43 -9.71
N LEU A 64 -2.62 4.81 -10.26
CA LEU A 64 -1.71 5.77 -9.63
C LEU A 64 -2.36 7.16 -9.51
N ALA A 65 -3.10 7.59 -10.54
CA ALA A 65 -3.84 8.85 -10.50
C ALA A 65 -4.93 8.85 -9.42
N ASP A 66 -5.67 7.75 -9.26
CA ASP A 66 -6.69 7.60 -8.22
C ASP A 66 -6.08 7.66 -6.80
N VAL A 67 -4.97 6.94 -6.57
CA VAL A 67 -4.25 6.99 -5.28
C VAL A 67 -3.80 8.41 -4.96
N ARG A 68 -3.24 9.12 -5.93
CA ARG A 68 -2.81 10.51 -5.77
C ARG A 68 -3.97 11.43 -5.40
N GLU A 69 -5.12 11.28 -6.06
CA GLU A 69 -6.31 12.04 -5.71
C GLU A 69 -6.83 11.69 -4.30
N ALA A 70 -6.80 10.42 -3.91
CA ALA A 70 -7.21 9.97 -2.57
C ALA A 70 -6.32 10.54 -1.45
N LEU A 71 -5.03 10.75 -1.72
CA LEU A 71 -4.08 11.35 -0.77
C LEU A 71 -4.25 12.87 -0.59
N ARG A 72 -5.02 13.55 -1.44
CA ARG A 72 -5.26 14.99 -1.29
C ARG A 72 -6.02 15.28 0.02
N PRO A 73 -5.67 16.35 0.77
CA PRO A 73 -6.32 16.67 2.04
C PRO A 73 -7.85 16.78 1.97
N ALA A 74 -8.40 17.28 0.85
CA ALA A 74 -9.84 17.40 0.64
C ALA A 74 -10.59 16.06 0.50
N ARG A 75 -9.87 14.94 0.31
CA ARG A 75 -10.43 13.60 0.14
C ARG A 75 -10.24 12.71 1.37
N GLN A 76 -9.53 13.21 2.38
CA GLN A 76 -9.32 12.52 3.63
C GLN A 76 -10.64 12.36 4.38
N LEU A 77 -10.89 11.16 4.89
CA LEU A 77 -12.07 10.81 5.65
C LEU A 77 -11.95 11.37 7.07
N GLY A 78 -13.09 11.70 7.67
CA GLY A 78 -13.18 11.94 9.11
C GLY A 78 -12.93 10.67 9.91
N ASN A 79 -13.19 10.70 11.23
CA ASN A 79 -12.94 9.59 12.15
C ASN A 79 -13.72 8.32 11.73
N SER A 80 -13.09 7.48 10.90
CA SER A 80 -13.65 6.26 10.30
C SER A 80 -12.85 5.07 10.80
N ALA A 81 -13.49 3.91 10.91
CA ALA A 81 -12.77 2.69 11.21
C ALA A 81 -11.80 2.35 10.07
N THR A 82 -10.53 2.19 10.40
CA THR A 82 -9.48 1.83 9.44
C THR A 82 -9.53 0.34 9.16
N ASP A 83 -9.56 -0.05 7.89
CA ASP A 83 -9.50 -1.45 7.45
C ASP A 83 -8.05 -1.93 7.38
N VAL A 84 -7.15 -1.05 6.91
CA VAL A 84 -5.72 -1.34 6.73
C VAL A 84 -4.83 -0.24 7.32
N ALA A 85 -3.85 -0.62 8.14
CA ALA A 85 -2.77 0.28 8.53
C ALA A 85 -1.64 0.22 7.47
N PHE A 86 -1.25 1.34 6.87
CA PHE A 86 -0.11 1.39 5.95
C PHE A 86 0.81 2.54 6.28
N SER A 87 2.13 2.30 6.29
CA SER A 87 3.12 3.37 6.49
C SER A 87 4.41 3.08 5.75
N PHE A 88 5.03 4.15 5.22
CA PHE A 88 6.35 4.09 4.58
C PHE A 88 7.34 5.04 5.27
N LEU A 89 8.29 4.51 6.03
CA LEU A 89 9.19 5.32 6.87
C LEU A 89 10.50 5.74 6.19
N GLY A 90 10.80 5.22 5.00
CA GLY A 90 12.05 5.49 4.27
C GLY A 90 13.33 4.91 4.89
N LEU A 91 13.37 4.69 6.21
CA LEU A 91 14.44 4.06 6.99
C LEU A 91 13.86 3.01 7.94
N PRO A 92 14.66 2.06 8.46
CA PRO A 92 14.17 1.04 9.37
C PRO A 92 13.58 1.68 10.63
N PRO A 93 12.45 1.16 11.15
CA PRO A 93 11.86 1.69 12.37
C PRO A 93 12.83 1.55 13.54
N GLU A 94 12.77 2.50 14.47
CA GLU A 94 13.44 2.38 15.76
C GLU A 94 12.99 1.08 16.46
N PRO A 95 13.88 0.29 17.07
CA PRO A 95 13.50 -0.94 17.78
C PRO A 95 12.50 -0.70 18.93
N SER A 96 12.48 0.54 19.44
CA SER A 96 11.56 1.00 20.48
C SER A 96 10.12 1.16 20.02
N LEU A 97 9.87 1.21 18.70
CA LEU A 97 8.54 1.31 18.12
C LEU A 97 7.67 0.07 18.41
N GLY A 98 8.33 -1.05 18.76
CA GLY A 98 7.69 -2.31 19.12
C GLY A 98 6.88 -2.92 17.97
N PRO A 99 6.25 -4.09 18.17
CA PRO A 99 5.26 -4.59 17.23
C PRO A 99 4.10 -3.60 17.16
N LEU A 100 3.75 -3.12 15.96
CA LEU A 100 2.54 -2.34 15.73
C LEU A 100 1.33 -3.25 15.99
N GLN A 101 0.85 -3.27 17.23
CA GLN A 101 -0.22 -4.16 17.67
C GLN A 101 -1.58 -3.72 17.08
N LEU A 102 -2.36 -4.68 16.60
CA LEU A 102 -3.72 -4.46 16.06
C LEU A 102 -4.83 -4.66 17.09
N THR A 103 -4.54 -4.67 18.39
CA THR A 103 -5.43 -5.33 19.37
C THR A 103 -6.87 -4.76 19.42
N ASP A 104 -7.11 -3.56 18.88
CA ASP A 104 -8.44 -3.01 18.51
C ASP A 104 -8.40 -2.18 17.20
N GLY A 105 -7.57 -2.61 16.24
CA GLY A 105 -7.16 -1.84 15.06
C GLY A 105 -7.66 -2.39 13.70
N PRO A 106 -6.94 -2.09 12.61
CA PRO A 106 -7.27 -2.59 11.28
C PRO A 106 -7.16 -4.12 11.15
N ALA A 107 -7.77 -4.69 10.12
CA ALA A 107 -7.68 -6.12 9.84
C ALA A 107 -6.26 -6.53 9.40
N LEU A 108 -5.57 -5.62 8.71
CA LEU A 108 -4.23 -5.77 8.16
C LEU A 108 -3.39 -4.55 8.53
N GLY A 109 -2.11 -4.75 8.80
CA GLY A 109 -1.17 -3.64 8.77
C GLY A 109 0.17 -4.00 8.15
N VAL A 110 0.76 -2.98 7.54
CA VAL A 110 1.93 -3.06 6.69
C VAL A 110 2.85 -1.88 6.97
N LEU A 111 4.09 -2.18 7.35
CA LEU A 111 5.15 -1.18 7.51
C LEU A 111 6.21 -1.41 6.44
N ALA A 112 6.33 -0.47 5.51
CA ALA A 112 7.38 -0.45 4.52
C ALA A 112 8.53 0.47 4.95
N TYR A 113 9.76 0.01 4.75
CA TYR A 113 10.96 0.80 5.03
C TYR A 113 12.10 0.37 4.12
N ARG A 114 13.16 1.17 4.04
CA ARG A 114 14.39 0.77 3.34
C ARG A 114 15.41 0.29 4.37
N GLY A 115 15.90 -0.93 4.22
CA GLY A 115 16.92 -1.53 5.07
C GLY A 115 17.87 -2.35 4.22
N ASP A 116 19.18 -2.25 4.48
CA ASP A 116 20.22 -2.98 3.76
C ASP A 116 20.22 -2.78 2.23
N GLY A 117 19.73 -1.63 1.77
CA GLY A 117 19.60 -1.32 0.33
C GLY A 117 18.33 -1.90 -0.32
N ASP A 118 17.51 -2.62 0.46
CA ASP A 118 16.28 -3.25 0.00
C ASP A 118 15.02 -2.61 0.59
N LEU A 119 13.90 -2.66 -0.17
CA LEU A 119 12.57 -2.40 0.39
C LEU A 119 12.18 -3.60 1.26
N GLN A 120 12.07 -3.36 2.56
CA GLN A 120 11.62 -4.33 3.55
C GLN A 120 10.19 -4.01 3.97
N MET A 121 9.43 -5.04 4.32
CA MET A 121 8.04 -4.89 4.71
C MET A 121 7.68 -5.85 5.84
N ASP A 122 7.19 -5.30 6.93
CA ASP A 122 6.62 -6.07 8.03
C ASP A 122 5.10 -6.12 7.89
N TRP A 123 4.54 -7.32 8.03
CA TRP A 123 3.11 -7.59 7.88
C TRP A 123 2.55 -8.14 9.18
N TRP A 124 1.41 -7.62 9.60
CA TRP A 124 0.69 -8.09 10.77
C TRP A 124 -0.81 -8.07 10.49
N TYR A 125 -1.57 -8.98 11.10
CA TYR A 125 -3.00 -9.13 10.81
C TYR A 125 -3.80 -9.62 12.02
N ASP A 126 -5.09 -9.27 12.04
CA ASP A 126 -6.03 -9.81 13.01
C ASP A 126 -6.49 -11.20 12.54
N ALA A 127 -5.99 -12.25 13.20
CA ALA A 127 -6.31 -13.64 12.88
C ALA A 127 -7.80 -14.00 13.06
N ARG A 128 -8.61 -13.11 13.66
CA ARG A 128 -10.08 -13.24 13.72
C ARG A 128 -10.76 -12.78 12.43
N ARG A 129 -10.08 -11.97 11.60
CA ARG A 129 -10.60 -11.36 10.37
C ARG A 129 -9.94 -11.91 9.10
N LEU A 130 -8.65 -12.25 9.17
CA LEU A 130 -7.89 -12.78 8.05
C LEU A 130 -7.18 -14.08 8.46
N ASP A 131 -7.11 -15.05 7.55
CA ASP A 131 -6.30 -16.25 7.73
C ASP A 131 -4.89 -16.08 7.15
N TYR A 132 -3.99 -16.97 7.56
CA TYR A 132 -2.59 -16.95 7.11
C TYR A 132 -2.45 -17.07 5.59
N CYS A 133 -3.23 -17.97 4.96
CA CYS A 133 -3.15 -18.21 3.52
C CYS A 133 -3.51 -16.95 2.72
N THR A 134 -4.50 -16.19 3.19
CA THR A 134 -4.91 -14.92 2.60
C THR A 134 -3.80 -13.88 2.69
N VAL A 135 -3.12 -13.78 3.83
CA VAL A 135 -2.03 -12.81 4.03
C VAL A 135 -0.77 -13.19 3.27
N ASP A 136 -0.47 -14.50 3.16
CA ASP A 136 0.62 -15.01 2.32
C ASP A 136 0.37 -14.67 0.84
N GLU A 137 -0.87 -14.90 0.36
CA GLU A 137 -1.24 -14.55 -1.01
C GLU A 137 -1.22 -13.04 -1.24
N LEU A 138 -1.68 -12.22 -0.28
CA LEU A 138 -1.55 -10.75 -0.36
C LEU A 138 -0.08 -10.32 -0.53
N THR A 139 0.85 -10.97 0.17
CA THR A 139 2.28 -10.67 0.07
C THR A 139 2.83 -11.02 -1.32
N ASN A 140 2.40 -12.15 -1.90
CA ASN A 140 2.76 -12.56 -3.25
C ASN A 140 2.17 -11.60 -4.30
N GLN A 141 0.88 -11.28 -4.19
CA GLN A 141 0.19 -10.38 -5.11
C GLN A 141 0.69 -8.95 -5.02
N PHE A 142 1.11 -8.49 -3.83
CA PHE A 142 1.75 -7.18 -3.68
C PHE A 142 3.01 -7.06 -4.51
N ARG A 143 3.89 -8.06 -4.47
CA ARG A 143 5.12 -8.07 -5.27
C ARG A 143 4.82 -8.05 -6.76
N LEU A 144 3.86 -8.86 -7.21
CA LEU A 144 3.45 -8.90 -8.61
C LEU A 144 2.81 -7.58 -9.06
N GLY A 145 1.96 -6.99 -8.23
CA GLY A 145 1.32 -5.71 -8.47
C GLY A 145 2.36 -4.58 -8.56
N LEU A 146 3.35 -4.56 -7.67
CA LEU A 146 4.42 -3.59 -7.70
C LEU A 146 5.24 -3.68 -8.99
N ILE A 147 5.65 -4.89 -9.40
CA ILE A 147 6.38 -5.11 -10.65
C ILE A 147 5.56 -4.65 -11.86
N GLY A 148 4.27 -5.00 -11.90
CA GLY A 148 3.37 -4.59 -12.98
C GLY A 148 3.26 -3.06 -13.07
N LEU A 149 2.97 -2.40 -11.95
CA LEU A 149 2.84 -0.95 -11.87
C LEU A 149 4.13 -0.23 -12.29
N THR A 150 5.30 -0.67 -11.83
CA THR A 150 6.57 -0.02 -12.18
C THR A 150 7.00 -0.29 -13.62
N SER A 151 6.49 -1.36 -14.24
CA SER A 151 6.78 -1.70 -15.65
C SER A 151 5.84 -1.00 -16.63
N GLU A 152 4.59 -0.78 -16.23
CA GLU A 152 3.52 -0.21 -17.06
C GLU A 152 3.39 1.31 -16.92
N ALA A 153 3.86 1.89 -15.81
CA ALA A 153 3.76 3.33 -15.59
C ALA A 153 4.44 4.14 -16.69
N SER A 154 3.70 5.07 -17.27
CA SER A 154 4.21 5.92 -18.35
C SER A 154 5.13 7.02 -17.80
N PRO A 155 6.18 7.43 -18.54
CA PRO A 155 6.97 8.61 -18.19
C PRO A 155 6.09 9.87 -18.14
N VAL A 156 6.35 10.76 -17.17
CA VAL A 156 5.74 12.09 -17.19
C VAL A 156 6.32 12.88 -18.36
N ALA A 157 5.45 13.40 -19.23
CA ALA A 157 5.81 14.22 -20.39
C ALA A 157 6.22 15.65 -20.01
#